data_AF-A0A0V8EF00-F1
#
_entry.id   AF-A0A0V8EF00-F1
#
_cell.length_a   1.000
_cell.length_b   1.000
_cell.length_c   1.000
_cell.angle_alpha   90.00
_cell.angle_beta   90.00
_cell.angle_gamma   90.00
#
_symmetry.space_group_name_H-M   'P 1'
#
loop_
_entity.id
_entity.type
_entity.pdbx_description
1 polymer ?
#
loop_
_entity_poly.entity_id
_entity_poly.type
_entity_poly.pdbx_seq_one_letter_code
_entity_poly.pdbx_strand_id
1 'polypeptide(L)'
;MADKLDRIIGDYVNGRLEARIKSIESRYLYKQKVDNLGIHTAYSGGSEPESHVLNKEALENDEELIRLRELIRQIDIWYLPLIQVEKEVIRLKCEGYNGRYWYQVMQELDVQGFEVPQKKAKAAYYKFRNDIYSFVIHLI
;
A
#
# COMPACT_ATOMS: atom_id res chain seq x y z
N MET A 1 15.84 -10.88 -8.64
CA MET A 1 15.21 -9.57 -8.84
C MET A 1 13.74 -9.76 -8.45
N ALA A 2 13.27 -9.19 -7.34
CA ALA A 2 11.85 -9.27 -7.01
C ALA A 2 11.06 -8.55 -8.11
N ASP A 3 10.01 -9.18 -8.63
CA ASP A 3 9.17 -8.57 -9.67
C ASP A 3 8.52 -7.29 -9.10
N LYS A 4 8.35 -6.27 -9.93
CA LYS A 4 7.78 -4.97 -9.53
C LYS A 4 6.38 -5.17 -8.94
N LEU A 5 5.63 -6.14 -9.47
CA LEU A 5 4.32 -6.52 -8.94
C LEU A 5 4.42 -7.14 -7.52
N ASP A 6 5.38 -8.04 -7.29
CA ASP A 6 5.51 -8.72 -5.99
C ASP A 6 5.83 -7.72 -4.88
N ARG A 7 6.60 -6.66 -5.22
CA ARG A 7 6.88 -5.55 -4.30
C ARG A 7 5.63 -4.74 -3.99
N ILE A 8 4.77 -4.46 -4.98
CA ILE A 8 3.51 -3.74 -4.76
C ILE A 8 2.53 -4.56 -3.92
N ILE A 9 2.40 -5.86 -4.19
CA ILE A 9 1.60 -6.77 -3.35
C ILE A 9 2.15 -6.74 -1.92
N GLY A 10 3.47 -6.78 -1.76
CA GLY A 10 4.10 -6.67 -0.45
C GLY A 10 3.83 -5.34 0.24
N ASP A 11 3.92 -4.22 -0.47
CA ASP A 11 3.62 -2.90 0.10
C ASP A 11 2.15 -2.77 0.50
N TYR A 12 1.23 -3.38 -0.26
CA TYR A 12 -0.19 -3.47 0.10
C TYR A 12 -0.41 -4.31 1.36
N VAL A 13 0.02 -5.57 1.37
CA VAL A 13 -0.27 -6.47 2.50
C VAL A 13 0.44 -6.05 3.80
N ASN A 14 1.60 -5.38 3.70
CA ASN A 14 2.32 -4.86 4.85
C ASN A 14 1.86 -3.46 5.31
N GLY A 15 0.80 -2.89 4.72
CA GLY A 15 0.23 -1.61 5.14
C GLY A 15 1.02 -0.37 4.70
N ARG A 16 2.01 -0.54 3.80
CA ARG A 16 2.91 0.54 3.38
C ARG A 16 2.26 1.49 2.40
N LEU A 17 1.30 1.01 1.59
CA LEU A 17 0.52 1.87 0.72
C LEU A 17 -0.36 2.82 1.54
N GLU A 18 -1.04 2.32 2.59
CA GLU A 18 -1.81 3.16 3.50
C GLU A 18 -0.91 4.13 4.29
N ALA A 19 0.27 3.67 4.72
CA ALA A 19 1.23 4.55 5.39
C ALA A 19 1.70 5.69 4.47
N ARG A 20 1.92 5.41 3.18
CA ARG A 20 2.22 6.45 2.17
C ARG A 20 1.06 7.42 2.01
N ILE A 21 -0.18 6.94 1.84
CA ILE A 21 -1.37 7.80 1.74
C ILE A 21 -1.45 8.73 2.97
N LYS A 22 -1.35 8.19 4.19
CA LYS A 22 -1.36 8.99 5.43
C LYS A 22 -0.23 10.00 5.49
N SER A 23 0.96 9.63 4.99
CA SER A 23 2.08 10.56 4.91
C SER A 23 1.79 11.71 3.95
N ILE A 24 1.16 11.46 2.80
CA ILE A 24 0.76 12.49 1.85
C ILE A 24 -0.29 13.40 2.49
N GLU A 25 -1.36 12.83 3.06
CA GLU A 25 -2.42 13.56 3.77
C GLU A 25 -1.85 14.46 4.87
N SER A 26 -0.87 13.95 5.63
CA SER A 26 -0.18 14.72 6.67
C SER A 26 0.61 15.90 6.12
N ARG A 27 1.19 15.81 4.92
CA ARG A 27 1.90 16.95 4.28
C ARG A 27 0.97 18.10 3.96
N TYR A 28 -0.29 17.84 3.62
CA TYR A 28 -1.29 18.87 3.31
C TYR A 28 -1.97 19.40 4.58
N LEU A 29 -2.16 18.55 5.59
CA LEU A 29 -2.73 18.95 6.88
C LEU A 29 -1.75 19.77 7.73
N TYR A 30 -0.48 19.34 7.76
CA TYR A 30 0.58 19.91 8.59
C TYR A 30 1.71 20.46 7.73
N LYS A 31 1.42 21.13 6.62
CA LYS A 31 2.44 21.85 5.84
C LYS A 31 3.02 22.98 6.71
N GLN A 32 3.90 22.61 7.62
CA GLN A 32 4.68 23.47 8.48
C GLN A 32 5.58 24.24 7.54
N LYS A 33 5.42 25.56 7.49
CA LYS A 33 6.39 26.45 6.86
C LYS A 33 7.73 26.21 7.56
N VAL A 34 8.66 25.54 6.89
CA VAL A 34 10.06 25.58 7.28
C VAL A 34 10.63 26.81 6.57
N ASP A 35 10.75 27.92 7.29
CA ASP A 35 11.56 29.06 6.84
C ASP A 35 12.95 28.94 7.47
N ASN A 36 14.00 29.17 6.67
CA ASN A 36 15.42 28.94 6.99
C ASN A 36 16.01 29.82 8.12
N LEU A 37 15.19 30.47 8.95
CA LEU A 37 15.65 31.48 9.91
C LEU A 37 14.98 31.42 11.29
N GLY A 38 14.11 30.46 11.59
CA GLY A 38 13.54 30.31 12.95
C GLY A 38 12.70 31.49 13.45
N ILE A 39 12.29 32.40 12.56
CA ILE A 39 11.40 33.53 12.86
C ILE A 39 9.99 33.13 12.45
N HIS A 40 9.05 33.17 13.40
CA HIS A 40 7.62 33.07 13.11
C HIS A 40 7.19 34.28 12.29
N THR A 41 7.27 34.19 10.96
CA THR A 41 6.59 35.14 10.08
C THR A 41 5.09 34.86 10.15
N ALA A 42 4.39 35.71 10.91
CA ALA A 42 2.95 35.83 10.78
C ALA A 42 2.63 36.05 9.30
N TYR A 43 1.80 35.16 8.77
CA TYR A 43 1.39 35.11 7.37
C TYR A 43 0.79 36.45 6.92
N SER A 44 1.40 37.09 5.92
CA SER A 44 0.78 38.17 5.15
C SER A 44 0.08 37.56 3.93
N GLY A 45 -1.25 37.37 3.97
CA GLY A 45 -2.03 37.23 2.73
C GLY A 45 -3.25 36.29 2.68
N GLY A 46 -3.89 35.90 3.79
CA GLY A 46 -5.11 35.08 3.74
C GLY A 46 -5.49 34.50 5.10
N SER A 47 -6.77 34.27 5.32
CA SER A 47 -7.30 33.76 6.60
C SER A 47 -7.00 32.25 6.76
N GLU A 48 -6.82 31.76 7.98
CA GLU A 48 -6.65 30.31 8.26
C GLU A 48 -7.71 29.42 7.57
N PRO A 49 -9.01 29.83 7.49
CA PRO A 49 -10.03 29.09 6.75
C PRO A 49 -9.74 28.95 5.26
N GLU A 50 -9.27 30.01 4.59
CA GLU A 50 -8.96 29.98 3.15
C GLU A 50 -7.77 29.07 2.85
N SER A 51 -6.73 29.11 3.70
CA SER A 51 -5.56 28.22 3.56
C SER A 51 -5.94 26.75 3.75
N HIS A 52 -6.85 26.47 4.70
CA HIS A 52 -7.37 25.13 4.93
C HIS A 52 -8.17 24.60 3.72
N VAL A 53 -9.00 25.44 3.10
CA VAL A 53 -9.76 25.09 1.89
C VAL A 53 -8.80 24.81 0.72
N LEU A 54 -7.83 25.67 0.48
CA LEU A 54 -6.84 25.50 -0.60
C LEU A 54 -6.00 24.23 -0.42
N ASN A 55 -5.58 23.90 0.80
CA ASN A 55 -4.84 22.67 1.07
C ASN A 55 -5.68 21.42 0.85
N LYS A 56 -6.99 21.48 1.17
CA LYS A 56 -7.91 20.38 0.94
C LYS A 56 -8.15 20.17 -0.55
N GLU A 57 -8.38 21.23 -1.31
CA GLU A 57 -8.51 21.17 -2.78
C GLU A 57 -7.23 20.64 -3.43
N ALA A 58 -6.06 21.07 -2.97
CA ALA A 58 -4.79 20.57 -3.47
C ALA A 58 -4.56 19.08 -3.14
N LEU A 59 -4.98 18.63 -1.95
CA LEU A 59 -4.92 17.22 -1.54
C LEU A 59 -5.83 16.35 -2.41
N GLU A 60 -7.06 16.80 -2.68
CA GLU A 60 -8.04 16.05 -3.50
C GLU A 60 -7.57 15.89 -4.95
N ASN A 61 -6.77 16.83 -5.45
CA ASN A 61 -6.19 16.80 -6.80
C ASN A 61 -4.77 16.22 -6.86
N ASP A 62 -4.21 15.73 -5.75
CA ASP A 62 -2.87 15.15 -5.71
C ASP A 62 -2.82 13.86 -6.53
N GLU A 63 -2.09 13.89 -7.65
CA GLU A 63 -2.02 12.76 -8.58
C GLU A 63 -1.46 11.49 -7.94
N GLU A 64 -0.50 11.62 -7.00
CA GLU A 64 0.09 10.47 -6.32
C GLU A 64 -0.93 9.82 -5.39
N LEU A 65 -1.68 10.64 -4.63
CA LEU A 65 -2.77 10.18 -3.77
C LEU A 65 -3.86 9.46 -4.56
N ILE A 66 -4.29 10.03 -5.69
CA ILE A 66 -5.31 9.44 -6.58
C ILE A 66 -4.82 8.08 -7.09
N ARG A 67 -3.57 8.01 -7.58
CA ARG A 67 -2.98 6.76 -8.08
C ARG A 67 -2.87 5.69 -6.98
N LEU A 68 -2.42 6.06 -5.78
CA LEU A 68 -2.31 5.13 -4.65
C LEU A 68 -3.68 4.60 -4.19
N ARG A 69 -4.70 5.47 -4.17
CA ARG A 69 -6.08 5.05 -3.83
C ARG A 69 -6.65 4.10 -4.88
N GLU A 70 -6.46 4.40 -6.17
CA GLU A 70 -6.91 3.49 -7.23
C GLU A 70 -6.13 2.17 -7.19
N LEU A 71 -4.82 2.21 -6.90
CA LEU A 71 -4.01 1.01 -6.72
C LEU A 71 -4.55 0.10 -5.62
N ILE A 72 -4.84 0.66 -4.44
CA ILE A 72 -5.46 -0.09 -3.33
C ILE A 72 -6.81 -0.66 -3.76
N ARG A 73 -7.66 0.16 -4.39
CA ARG A 73 -8.99 -0.25 -4.85
C ARG A 73 -8.92 -1.45 -5.81
N GLN A 74 -8.00 -1.42 -6.76
CA GLN A 74 -7.79 -2.51 -7.71
C GLN A 74 -7.32 -3.79 -7.01
N ILE A 75 -6.43 -3.69 -6.03
CA ILE A 75 -5.95 -4.85 -5.27
C ILE A 75 -7.07 -5.41 -4.36
N ASP A 76 -7.85 -4.54 -3.70
CA ASP A 76 -8.94 -4.90 -2.79
C ASP A 76 -10.01 -5.77 -3.46
N ILE A 77 -10.36 -5.47 -4.71
CA ILE A 77 -11.34 -6.24 -5.51
C ILE A 77 -10.98 -7.74 -5.52
N TRP A 78 -9.68 -8.05 -5.59
CA TRP A 78 -9.18 -9.41 -5.67
C TRP A 78 -8.75 -9.98 -4.32
N TYR A 79 -8.29 -9.13 -3.40
CA TYR A 79 -7.75 -9.56 -2.11
C TYR A 79 -8.84 -9.81 -1.07
N LEU A 80 -9.86 -8.94 -1.00
CA LEU A 80 -10.91 -9.05 0.02
C LEU A 80 -11.71 -10.37 -0.06
N PRO A 81 -12.07 -10.89 -1.25
CA PRO A 81 -12.81 -12.15 -1.36
C PRO A 81 -12.01 -13.41 -0.99
N LEU A 82 -10.69 -13.33 -0.87
CA LEU A 82 -9.84 -14.48 -0.56
C LEU A 82 -10.15 -15.05 0.83
N ILE A 83 -10.07 -16.37 0.95
CA ILE A 83 -10.20 -17.04 2.25
C ILE A 83 -8.97 -16.76 3.13
N GLN A 84 -9.11 -16.97 4.44
CA GLN A 84 -8.06 -16.67 5.41
C GLN A 84 -6.71 -17.33 5.07
N VAL A 85 -6.73 -18.61 4.67
CA VAL A 85 -5.52 -19.36 4.27
C VAL A 85 -4.82 -18.69 3.08
N GLU A 86 -5.56 -18.24 2.08
CA GLU A 86 -5.00 -17.62 0.88
C GLU A 86 -4.40 -16.24 1.18
N LYS A 87 -5.09 -15.44 2.00
CA LYS A 87 -4.59 -14.15 2.49
C LYS A 87 -3.27 -14.33 3.25
N GLU A 88 -3.20 -15.34 4.10
CA GLU A 88 -2.01 -15.65 4.87
C GLU A 88 -0.85 -16.13 3.99
N VAL A 89 -1.13 -17.01 3.01
CA VAL A 89 -0.13 -17.43 2.02
C VAL A 89 0.46 -16.23 1.30
N ILE A 90 -0.37 -15.30 0.83
CA ILE A 90 0.09 -14.10 0.11
C ILE A 90 0.90 -13.19 1.05
N ARG A 91 0.42 -12.96 2.27
CA ARG A 91 1.10 -12.19 3.31
C ARG A 91 2.50 -12.73 3.56
N LEU A 92 2.62 -14.00 3.91
CA LEU A 92 3.89 -14.65 4.20
C LEU A 92 4.81 -14.67 2.98
N LYS A 93 4.26 -14.90 1.78
CA LYS A 93 5.06 -14.93 0.56
C LYS A 93 5.67 -13.57 0.22
N CYS A 94 4.97 -12.49 0.53
CA CYS A 94 5.38 -11.11 0.31
C CYS A 94 5.90 -10.40 1.57
N GLU A 95 6.11 -11.13 2.66
CA GLU A 95 6.64 -10.57 3.89
C GLU A 95 8.13 -10.21 3.74
N GLY A 96 8.51 -9.05 4.27
CA GLY A 96 9.86 -8.51 4.14
C GLY A 96 10.17 -7.91 2.77
N TYR A 97 11.43 -7.52 2.56
CA TYR A 97 11.83 -6.80 1.33
C TYR A 97 11.97 -7.67 0.08
N ASN A 98 12.26 -8.97 0.25
CA ASN A 98 12.52 -9.90 -0.85
C ASN A 98 11.47 -11.03 -0.94
N GLY A 99 10.47 -11.02 -0.05
CA GLY A 99 9.54 -12.13 0.14
C GLY A 99 10.20 -13.37 0.75
N ARG A 100 9.40 -14.23 1.40
CA ARG A 100 9.88 -15.51 1.94
C ARG A 100 10.00 -16.57 0.85
N TYR A 101 10.89 -17.54 1.06
CA TYR A 101 10.92 -18.76 0.25
C TYR A 101 9.73 -19.66 0.57
N TRP A 102 9.29 -20.47 -0.40
CA TRP A 102 8.13 -21.34 -0.21
C TRP A 102 8.26 -22.30 0.97
N TYR A 103 9.45 -22.82 1.27
CA TYR A 103 9.63 -23.71 2.43
C TYR A 103 9.37 -22.97 3.75
N GLN A 104 9.78 -21.70 3.86
CA GLN A 104 9.52 -20.85 5.03
C GLN A 104 8.04 -20.51 5.16
N VAL A 105 7.38 -20.22 4.04
CA VAL A 105 5.93 -19.98 4.01
C VAL A 105 5.18 -21.22 4.51
N MET A 106 5.53 -22.42 4.01
CA MET A 106 4.87 -23.65 4.45
C MET A 106 5.10 -23.95 5.93
N GLN A 107 6.34 -23.76 6.41
CA GLN A 107 6.66 -23.96 7.82
C GLN A 107 5.84 -23.02 8.72
N GLU A 108 5.72 -21.74 8.36
CA GLU A 108 4.96 -20.77 9.13
C GLU A 108 3.45 -21.08 9.11
N LEU A 109 2.91 -21.48 7.95
CA LEU A 109 1.51 -21.91 7.83
C LEU A 109 1.21 -23.11 8.75
N ASP A 110 2.12 -24.08 8.82
CA ASP A 110 2.01 -25.25 9.69
C ASP A 110 2.03 -24.85 11.18
N VAL A 111 2.96 -23.95 11.57
CA VAL A 111 3.00 -23.38 12.93
C VAL A 111 1.70 -22.64 13.28
N GLN A 112 1.09 -21.96 12.32
CA GLN A 112 -0.19 -21.27 12.49
C GLN A 112 -1.41 -22.21 12.43
N GLY A 113 -1.22 -23.51 12.18
CA GLY A 113 -2.29 -24.52 12.13
C GLY A 113 -3.06 -24.56 10.79
N PHE A 114 -2.52 -23.98 9.72
CA PHE A 114 -3.11 -24.03 8.40
C PHE A 114 -2.69 -25.29 7.62
N GLU A 115 -3.60 -26.25 7.52
CA GLU A 115 -3.40 -27.44 6.69
C GLU A 115 -3.64 -27.14 5.21
N VAL A 116 -2.59 -26.76 4.48
CA VAL A 116 -2.66 -26.55 3.03
C VAL A 116 -1.48 -27.22 2.31
N PRO A 117 -1.72 -27.99 1.24
CA PRO A 117 -0.64 -28.51 0.41
C PRO A 117 0.12 -27.36 -0.27
N GLN A 118 1.44 -27.46 -0.37
CA GLN A 118 2.28 -26.44 -1.01
C GLN A 118 1.83 -26.13 -2.45
N LYS A 119 1.33 -27.12 -3.19
CA LYS A 119 0.78 -26.92 -4.54
C LYS A 119 -0.42 -25.97 -4.54
N LYS A 120 -1.32 -26.09 -3.56
CA LYS A 120 -2.49 -25.20 -3.41
C LYS A 120 -2.06 -23.80 -2.97
N ALA A 121 -1.14 -23.68 -2.01
CA ALA A 121 -0.58 -22.38 -1.60
C ALA A 121 0.05 -21.62 -2.78
N LYS A 122 0.90 -22.30 -3.57
CA LYS A 122 1.47 -21.75 -4.80
C LYS A 122 0.39 -21.31 -5.78
N ALA A 123 -0.60 -22.15 -6.02
CA ALA A 123 -1.69 -21.85 -6.94
C ALA A 123 -2.46 -20.60 -6.51
N ALA A 124 -2.80 -20.47 -5.22
CA ALA A 124 -3.48 -19.30 -4.68
C ALA A 124 -2.68 -18.00 -4.93
N TYR A 125 -1.40 -17.99 -4.59
CA TYR A 125 -0.54 -16.83 -4.79
C TYR A 125 -0.40 -16.44 -6.27
N TYR A 126 -0.04 -17.39 -7.14
CA TYR A 126 0.17 -17.07 -8.55
C TYR A 126 -1.12 -16.72 -9.27
N LYS A 127 -2.25 -17.31 -8.87
CA LYS A 127 -3.57 -16.92 -9.36
C LYS A 127 -3.85 -15.46 -9.00
N PHE A 128 -3.80 -15.11 -7.72
CA PHE A 128 -4.02 -13.74 -7.26
C PHE A 128 -3.09 -12.74 -7.96
N ARG A 129 -1.80 -13.05 -8.04
CA ARG A 129 -0.80 -12.24 -8.72
C ARG A 129 -1.15 -12.00 -10.19
N ASN A 130 -1.58 -13.03 -10.91
CA ASN A 130 -1.95 -12.90 -12.31
C ASN A 130 -3.26 -12.15 -12.50
N ASP A 131 -4.24 -12.38 -11.61
CA ASP A 131 -5.53 -11.70 -11.63
C ASP A 131 -5.37 -10.18 -11.48
N ILE A 132 -4.47 -9.71 -10.61
CA ILE A 132 -4.24 -8.27 -10.43
C ILE A 132 -3.31 -7.66 -11.48
N TYR A 133 -2.42 -8.44 -12.12
CA TYR A 133 -1.34 -7.93 -12.97
C TYR A 133 -1.85 -6.97 -14.05
N SER A 134 -2.90 -7.37 -14.78
CA SER A 134 -3.46 -6.59 -15.89
C SER A 134 -4.10 -5.27 -15.45
N PHE A 135 -4.58 -5.18 -14.21
CA PHE A 135 -5.22 -3.99 -13.68
C PHE A 135 -4.23 -3.02 -13.05
N VAL A 136 -3.15 -3.57 -12.50
CA VAL A 136 -2.19 -2.78 -11.76
C VAL A 136 -1.09 -2.26 -12.66
N ILE A 137 -0.65 -3.00 -13.69
CA ILE A 137 0.55 -2.67 -14.50
C ILE A 137 0.62 -1.24 -15.04
N HIS A 138 -0.52 -0.64 -15.40
CA HIS A 138 -0.58 0.73 -15.91
C HIS A 138 -0.37 1.80 -14.84
N LEU A 139 -0.50 1.43 -13.57
CA LEU A 139 -0.26 2.27 -12.39
C LEU A 139 1.17 2.13 -11.85
N ILE A 140 1.96 1.18 -12.39
CA ILE A 140 3.29 0.79 -11.89
C ILE A 140 4.42 1.48 -12.65
#